data_AF-A0A538TY78-F1
#
_entry.id   AF-A0A538TY78-F1
#
_cell.length_a   1.000
_cell.length_b   1.000
_cell.length_c   1.000
_cell.angle_alpha   90.00
_cell.angle_beta   90.00
_cell.angle_gamma   90.00
#
_symmetry.space_group_name_H-M   'P 1'
#
loop_
_entity.id
_entity.type
_entity.pdbx_description
1 polymer ?
#
loop_
_entity_poly.entity_id
_entity_poly.type
_entity_poly.pdbx_seq_one_letter_code
_entity_poly.pdbx_strand_id
1 'polypeptide(L)'
;MALVRGDGTNYHSRILTWDGRGTDGGPGEEIGWSRGSEVCGTDAWSSFTFGLGTWSPGAKIFCDGHTHLATGELLSAGGDDEVNDRGIRDARTYQAGGSGAGSWTAGAKMNRERFYPTVTALRDGRAIAVGGSRSP
;
A
#
# COMPACT_ATOMS: atom_id res chain seq x y z
N MET A 1 -4.01 0.52 5.83
CA MET A 1 -4.09 -0.82 5.21
C MET A 1 -4.78 -0.70 3.87
N ALA A 2 -4.33 -1.43 2.86
CA ALA A 2 -4.92 -1.42 1.51
C ALA A 2 -4.98 -2.84 0.93
N LEU A 3 -6.10 -3.19 0.30
CA LEU A 3 -6.21 -4.40 -0.50
C LEU A 3 -5.46 -4.19 -1.82
N VAL A 4 -4.57 -5.12 -2.17
CA VAL A 4 -3.86 -5.13 -3.45
C VAL A 4 -4.16 -6.41 -4.22
N ARG A 5 -4.09 -6.34 -5.55
CA ARG A 5 -4.41 -7.49 -6.39
C ARG A 5 -3.43 -8.63 -6.12
N GLY A 6 -3.94 -9.86 -6.13
CA GLY A 6 -3.10 -11.05 -6.24
C GLY A 6 -2.39 -11.12 -7.59
N ASP A 7 -1.42 -12.03 -7.70
CA ASP A 7 -0.66 -12.27 -8.94
C ASP A 7 -1.36 -13.29 -9.86
N GLY A 8 -2.51 -13.82 -9.43
CA GLY A 8 -3.29 -14.81 -10.18
C GLY A 8 -2.59 -16.16 -10.35
N THR A 9 -1.42 -16.37 -9.72
CA THR A 9 -0.63 -17.59 -9.79
C THR A 9 -0.43 -18.16 -8.39
N ASN A 10 0.38 -17.51 -7.57
CA ASN A 10 0.69 -17.94 -6.21
C ASN A 10 -0.29 -17.38 -5.19
N TYR A 11 -0.80 -16.17 -5.41
CA TYR A 11 -1.65 -15.44 -4.47
C TYR A 11 -2.91 -14.93 -5.16
N HIS A 12 -4.08 -15.25 -4.60
CA HIS A 12 -5.36 -14.73 -5.09
C HIS A 12 -5.63 -13.30 -4.61
N SER A 13 -5.27 -13.00 -3.36
CA SER A 13 -5.48 -11.70 -2.73
C SER A 13 -4.31 -11.35 -1.82
N ARG A 14 -4.08 -10.04 -1.63
CA ARG A 14 -2.99 -9.50 -0.84
C ARG A 14 -3.41 -8.25 -0.07
N ILE A 15 -2.80 -8.01 1.08
CA ILE A 15 -3.00 -6.80 1.87
C ILE A 15 -1.65 -6.14 2.14
N LEU A 16 -1.59 -4.84 1.92
CA LEU A 16 -0.56 -3.97 2.47
C LEU A 16 -1.00 -3.44 3.82
N THR A 17 -0.19 -3.66 4.85
CA THR A 17 -0.43 -3.15 6.19
C THR A 17 0.72 -2.31 6.69
N TRP A 18 0.39 -1.30 7.49
CA TRP A 18 1.34 -0.66 8.36
C TRP A 18 1.53 -1.54 9.61
N ASP A 19 2.74 -1.50 10.19
CA ASP A 19 3.15 -2.30 11.34
C ASP A 19 2.98 -3.84 11.17
N GLY A 20 3.85 -4.42 10.34
CA GLY A 20 4.02 -5.87 10.32
C GLY A 20 4.79 -6.35 11.55
N ARG A 21 4.13 -7.16 12.39
CA ARG A 21 4.63 -7.78 13.64
C ARG A 21 4.86 -6.84 14.85
N GLY A 22 3.99 -5.88 15.08
CA GLY A 22 3.78 -5.31 16.43
C GLY A 22 4.95 -4.48 16.96
N THR A 23 5.65 -3.79 16.07
CA THR A 23 6.53 -2.70 16.43
C THR A 23 5.91 -1.44 15.85
N ASP A 24 5.27 -0.62 16.69
CA ASP A 24 4.84 0.72 16.29
C ASP A 24 5.99 1.42 15.54
N GLY A 25 5.75 1.84 14.30
CA GLY A 25 6.78 2.44 13.42
C GLY A 25 7.62 1.45 12.59
N GLY A 26 7.30 0.15 12.62
CA GLY A 26 7.92 -0.88 11.79
C GLY A 26 7.69 -0.64 10.29
N PRO A 27 8.50 -1.25 9.41
CA PRO A 27 8.49 -0.94 7.99
C PRO A 27 7.14 -1.24 7.33
N GLY A 28 6.18 -1.91 7.95
CA GLY A 28 4.96 -2.37 7.28
C GLY A 28 5.20 -3.68 6.52
N GLU A 29 4.12 -4.33 6.11
CA GLU A 29 4.17 -5.70 5.60
C GLU A 29 3.16 -5.92 4.48
N GLU A 30 3.52 -6.81 3.56
CA GLU A 30 2.60 -7.38 2.59
C GLU A 30 2.28 -8.82 2.98
N ILE A 31 0.98 -9.09 3.05
CA ILE A 31 0.42 -10.39 3.42
C ILE A 31 -0.31 -10.95 2.20
N GLY A 32 0.06 -12.16 1.78
CA GLY A 32 -0.57 -12.83 0.64
C GLY A 32 -1.34 -14.09 1.07
N TRP A 33 -2.50 -14.32 0.44
CA TRP A 33 -3.27 -15.56 0.56
C TRP A 33 -3.04 -16.43 -0.66
N SER A 34 -2.45 -17.61 -0.43
CA SER A 34 -2.19 -18.53 -1.52
C SER A 34 -3.47 -19.18 -2.03
N ARG A 35 -3.50 -19.56 -3.30
CA ARG A 35 -4.49 -20.54 -3.76
C ARG A 35 -4.13 -21.87 -3.11
N GLY A 36 -5.02 -22.41 -2.26
CA GLY A 36 -4.85 -23.77 -1.76
C GLY A 36 -4.74 -24.80 -2.90
N SER A 37 -4.54 -26.08 -2.58
CA SER A 37 -4.46 -27.15 -3.59
C SER A 37 -5.73 -27.34 -4.44
N GLU A 38 -6.82 -26.65 -4.11
CA GLU A 38 -8.04 -26.65 -4.91
C GLU A 38 -8.10 -25.45 -5.86
N VAL A 39 -8.20 -25.76 -7.14
CA VAL A 39 -8.27 -24.82 -8.28
C VAL A 39 -9.53 -23.92 -8.22
N CYS A 40 -10.46 -24.17 -7.30
CA CYS A 40 -11.74 -23.49 -7.16
C CYS A 40 -12.04 -22.95 -5.75
N GLY A 41 -11.11 -23.06 -4.79
CA GLY A 41 -11.35 -22.64 -3.40
C GLY A 41 -11.15 -21.13 -3.20
N THR A 42 -12.12 -20.47 -2.55
CA THR A 42 -11.97 -19.09 -2.01
C THR A 42 -11.67 -19.08 -0.51
N ASP A 43 -11.42 -20.25 0.09
CA ASP A 43 -11.24 -20.41 1.52
C ASP A 43 -9.94 -19.75 1.99
N ALA A 44 -10.04 -18.88 2.99
CA ALA A 44 -8.89 -18.21 3.62
C ALA A 44 -8.16 -19.12 4.62
N TRP A 45 -7.98 -20.41 4.33
CA TRP A 45 -7.38 -21.37 5.27
C TRP A 45 -5.84 -21.51 5.12
N SER A 46 -5.20 -21.35 6.29
CA SER A 46 -3.86 -21.74 6.78
C SER A 46 -2.56 -21.37 6.06
N SER A 47 -2.56 -20.88 4.82
CA SER A 47 -1.31 -20.54 4.11
C SER A 47 -1.18 -19.04 3.81
N PHE A 48 -1.32 -18.19 4.85
CA PHE A 48 -0.84 -16.82 4.71
C PHE A 48 0.70 -16.84 4.62
N THR A 49 1.26 -16.15 3.64
CA THR A 49 2.70 -15.85 3.62
C THR A 49 2.90 -14.48 4.25
N PHE A 50 3.58 -14.46 5.38
CA PHE A 50 4.12 -13.25 5.99
C PHE A 50 5.48 -12.90 5.38
N GLY A 51 5.86 -11.64 5.50
CA GLY A 51 7.22 -11.17 5.23
C GLY A 51 7.56 -11.11 3.76
N LEU A 52 6.58 -10.92 2.87
CA LEU A 52 6.87 -10.72 1.45
C LEU A 52 7.82 -9.51 1.26
N GLY A 53 7.75 -8.50 2.13
CA GLY A 53 8.79 -7.49 2.35
C GLY A 53 8.81 -6.38 1.31
N THR A 54 8.10 -5.28 1.56
CA THR A 54 7.86 -4.25 0.54
C THR A 54 8.73 -3.00 0.65
N TRP A 55 9.81 -2.97 1.44
CA TRP A 55 10.42 -1.70 1.87
C TRP A 55 11.90 -1.55 1.57
N SER A 56 12.26 -1.54 0.29
CA SER A 56 13.48 -0.84 -0.15
C SER A 56 13.47 -0.47 -1.65
N PRO A 57 13.32 0.84 -2.00
CA PRO A 57 12.83 1.93 -1.16
C PRO A 57 11.31 1.75 -0.90
N GLY A 58 10.90 1.80 0.37
CA GLY A 58 9.50 1.69 0.76
C GLY A 58 8.71 3.01 0.70
N ALA A 59 7.45 3.00 1.18
CA ALA A 59 6.53 4.14 1.11
C ALA A 59 5.74 4.35 2.40
N LYS A 60 5.95 5.42 3.17
CA LYS A 60 5.22 5.65 4.45
C LYS A 60 3.69 5.65 4.25
N ILE A 61 3.05 4.52 4.53
CA ILE A 61 1.60 4.31 4.36
C ILE A 61 0.80 4.54 5.65
N PHE A 62 1.49 4.80 6.77
CA PHE A 62 0.80 5.21 7.98
C PHE A 62 0.17 6.57 7.77
N CYS A 63 -1.13 6.68 8.06
CA CYS A 63 -1.90 7.91 7.87
C CYS A 63 -1.88 8.46 6.44
N ASP A 64 -1.59 7.61 5.45
CA ASP A 64 -1.71 7.98 4.05
C ASP A 64 -3.17 7.96 3.58
N GLY A 65 -3.39 8.46 2.37
CA GLY A 65 -4.57 8.09 1.59
C GLY A 65 -4.12 7.25 0.39
N HIS A 66 -4.98 6.33 -0.04
CA HIS A 66 -4.65 5.45 -1.15
C HIS A 66 -5.82 5.20 -2.09
N THR A 67 -5.53 4.92 -3.36
CA THR A 67 -6.51 4.57 -4.38
C THR A 67 -5.91 3.66 -5.45
N HIS A 68 -6.72 2.85 -6.10
CA HIS A 68 -6.27 2.06 -7.25
C HIS A 68 -6.30 2.90 -8.52
N LEU A 69 -5.20 2.91 -9.26
CA LEU A 69 -5.11 3.54 -10.58
C LEU A 69 -5.65 2.61 -11.66
N ALA A 70 -6.01 3.19 -12.82
CA ALA A 70 -6.45 2.41 -13.98
C ALA A 70 -5.36 1.45 -14.51
N THR A 71 -4.09 1.74 -14.24
CA THR A 71 -2.94 0.86 -14.53
C THR A 71 -2.93 -0.42 -13.69
N GLY A 72 -3.67 -0.43 -12.58
CA GLY A 72 -3.72 -1.53 -11.63
C GLY A 72 -2.75 -1.43 -10.47
N GLU A 73 -1.93 -0.39 -10.44
CA GLU A 73 -1.11 -0.02 -9.28
C GLU A 73 -1.96 0.63 -8.18
N LEU A 74 -1.53 0.48 -6.94
CA LEU A 74 -2.05 1.26 -5.81
C LEU A 74 -1.26 2.57 -5.72
N LEU A 75 -1.91 3.73 -5.80
CA LEU A 75 -1.32 5.00 -5.42
C LEU A 75 -1.47 5.21 -3.92
N SER A 76 -0.37 5.46 -3.23
CA SER A 76 -0.29 5.99 -1.87
C SER A 76 0.14 7.46 -1.94
N ALA A 77 -0.52 8.33 -1.18
CA ALA A 77 -0.15 9.74 -1.09
C ALA A 77 -0.33 10.31 0.32
N GLY A 78 0.64 11.14 0.72
CA GLY A 78 0.72 11.62 2.09
C GLY A 78 1.27 10.54 3.01
N GLY A 79 0.90 10.63 4.28
CA GLY A 79 1.40 9.76 5.34
C GLY A 79 2.13 10.57 6.40
N ASP A 80 2.79 9.87 7.31
CA ASP A 80 3.45 10.50 8.44
C ASP A 80 4.98 10.65 8.27
N ASP A 81 5.49 11.67 8.93
CA ASP A 81 6.90 11.89 9.22
C ASP A 81 7.04 11.76 10.75
N GLU A 82 7.12 10.52 11.25
CA GLU A 82 7.22 10.20 12.69
C GLU A 82 8.27 11.04 13.42
N VAL A 83 9.37 11.38 12.72
CA VAL A 83 10.49 12.14 13.28
C VAL A 83 10.12 13.61 13.51
N ASN A 84 9.28 14.18 12.64
CA ASN A 84 8.97 15.61 12.63
C ASN A 84 7.51 15.92 12.99
N ASP A 85 6.72 14.91 13.37
CA ASP A 85 5.31 15.02 13.77
C ASP A 85 4.47 15.82 12.76
N ARG A 86 4.61 15.46 11.49
CA ARG A 86 3.92 16.13 10.37
C ARG A 86 3.57 15.17 9.25
N GLY A 87 2.69 15.62 8.35
CA GLY A 87 2.44 14.93 7.10
C GLY A 87 3.64 14.97 6.16
N ILE A 88 3.68 14.06 5.18
CA ILE A 88 4.67 14.08 4.09
C ILE A 88 4.06 14.52 2.76
N ARG A 89 4.94 14.86 1.81
CA ARG A 89 4.58 15.23 0.42
C ARG A 89 4.70 14.07 -0.56
N ASP A 90 5.02 12.89 -0.07
CA ASP A 90 5.31 11.76 -0.94
C ASP A 90 4.04 11.27 -1.64
N ALA A 91 4.22 10.85 -2.89
CA ALA A 91 3.25 10.09 -3.65
C ALA A 91 4.03 8.93 -4.29
N ARG A 92 3.56 7.71 -4.08
CA ARG A 92 4.24 6.50 -4.55
C ARG A 92 3.22 5.52 -5.10
N THR A 93 3.54 4.88 -6.22
CA THR A 93 2.74 3.76 -6.71
C THR A 93 3.33 2.45 -6.21
N TYR A 94 2.46 1.49 -5.96
CA TYR A 94 2.80 0.15 -5.57
C TYR A 94 2.25 -0.83 -6.58
N GLN A 95 3.15 -1.68 -7.08
CA GLN A 95 2.82 -2.80 -7.94
C GLN A 95 3.06 -4.09 -7.17
N ALA A 96 2.00 -4.89 -6.97
CA ALA A 96 2.13 -6.19 -6.33
C ALA A 96 3.05 -7.11 -7.14
N GLY A 97 3.89 -7.88 -6.43
CA GLY A 97 4.83 -8.82 -7.04
C GLY A 97 4.17 -10.09 -7.53
N GLY A 98 4.95 -10.93 -8.22
CA GLY A 98 4.63 -12.34 -8.47
C GLY A 98 4.81 -13.16 -7.19
N SER A 99 5.60 -14.22 -7.16
CA SER A 99 5.81 -15.03 -5.95
C SER A 99 6.48 -14.33 -4.74
N GLY A 100 6.78 -13.02 -4.82
CA GLY A 100 7.45 -12.23 -3.77
C GLY A 100 6.75 -10.89 -3.52
N ALA A 101 7.43 -10.00 -2.78
CA ALA A 101 6.93 -8.64 -2.57
C ALA A 101 6.73 -7.87 -3.87
N GLY A 102 5.76 -6.97 -3.80
CA GLY A 102 5.67 -5.87 -4.73
C GLY A 102 6.77 -4.82 -4.57
N SER A 103 6.79 -3.91 -5.52
CA SER A 103 7.74 -2.80 -5.58
C SER A 103 7.02 -1.45 -5.48
N TRP A 104 7.70 -0.50 -4.86
CA TRP A 104 7.28 0.90 -4.86
C TRP A 104 8.02 1.70 -5.91
N THR A 105 7.29 2.58 -6.59
CA THR A 105 7.85 3.57 -7.50
C THR A 105 7.56 4.96 -6.96
N ALA A 106 8.60 5.79 -6.85
CA ALA A 106 8.44 7.17 -6.44
C ALA A 106 7.77 7.99 -7.55
N GLY A 107 6.68 8.67 -7.20
CA GLY A 107 6.02 9.64 -8.06
C GLY A 107 6.48 11.07 -7.79
N ALA A 108 5.80 12.02 -8.43
CA ALA A 108 5.99 13.44 -8.16
C ALA A 108 5.48 13.81 -6.76
N LYS A 109 6.22 14.66 -6.04
CA LYS A 109 5.79 15.15 -4.72
C LYS A 109 4.57 16.05 -4.84
N MET A 110 3.68 15.95 -3.86
CA MET A 110 2.56 16.89 -3.70
C MET A 110 3.07 18.30 -3.37
N ASN A 111 2.25 19.31 -3.67
CA ASN A 111 2.56 20.71 -3.36
C ASN A 111 2.57 21.01 -1.85
N ARG A 112 1.87 20.21 -1.04
CA ARG A 112 1.71 20.39 0.41
C ARG A 112 1.79 19.04 1.11
N GLU A 113 2.35 19.03 2.30
CA GLU A 113 2.33 17.90 3.23
C GLU A 113 0.88 17.53 3.58
N ARG A 114 0.58 16.23 3.69
CA ARG A 114 -0.76 15.75 4.09
C ARG A 114 -0.68 14.53 4.99
N PHE A 115 -1.29 14.65 6.18
CA PHE A 115 -1.59 13.59 7.13
C PHE A 115 -3.10 13.28 7.07
N TYR A 116 -3.48 12.01 6.95
CA TYR A 116 -4.84 11.53 6.66
C TYR A 116 -5.54 12.22 5.47
N PRO A 117 -4.92 12.32 4.27
CA PRO A 117 -5.64 12.80 3.10
C PRO A 117 -6.66 11.76 2.59
N THR A 118 -7.70 12.22 1.90
CA THR A 118 -8.50 11.35 1.02
C THR A 118 -7.91 11.39 -0.39
N VAL A 119 -7.68 10.22 -0.99
CA VAL A 119 -7.20 10.10 -2.38
C VAL A 119 -8.27 9.46 -3.24
N THR A 120 -8.59 10.08 -4.38
CA THR A 120 -9.65 9.61 -5.29
C THR A 120 -9.10 9.51 -6.70
N ALA A 121 -9.19 8.31 -7.29
CA ALA A 121 -8.92 8.11 -8.71
C ALA A 121 -9.99 8.80 -9.57
N LEU A 122 -9.55 9.44 -10.64
CA LEU A 122 -10.39 10.12 -11.62
C LEU A 122 -10.52 9.27 -12.88
N ARG A 123 -11.62 9.48 -13.62
CA ARG A 123 -11.94 8.68 -14.82
C ARG A 123 -10.90 8.82 -15.94
N ASP A 124 -10.15 9.91 -15.96
CA ASP A 124 -9.10 10.17 -16.95
C ASP A 124 -7.74 9.57 -16.56
N GLY A 125 -7.69 8.74 -15.50
CA GLY A 125 -6.47 8.06 -15.06
C GLY A 125 -5.61 8.88 -14.09
N ARG A 126 -5.99 10.12 -13.78
CA ARG A 126 -5.35 10.93 -12.72
C ARG A 126 -5.89 10.53 -11.34
N ALA A 127 -5.28 11.07 -10.29
CA ALA A 127 -5.81 11.00 -8.93
C ALA A 127 -5.74 12.38 -8.28
N ILE A 128 -6.68 12.65 -7.36
CA ILE A 128 -6.71 13.86 -6.55
C ILE A 128 -6.57 13.51 -5.07
N ALA A 129 -5.70 14.23 -4.37
CA ALA A 129 -5.58 14.18 -2.91
C ALA A 129 -6.21 15.44 -2.28
N VAL A 130 -7.24 15.25 -1.46
CA VAL A 130 -8.03 16.32 -0.83
C VAL A 130 -8.05 16.12 0.68
N GLY A 131 -8.13 17.24 1.42
CA GLY A 131 -8.13 17.21 2.88
C GLY A 131 -6.78 16.81 3.47
N GLY A 132 -6.83 16.27 4.69
CA GLY A 132 -5.65 16.05 5.52
C GLY A 132 -5.05 17.34 6.07
N SER A 133 -4.26 17.19 7.11
CA SER A 133 -3.60 18.27 7.85
C SER A 133 -2.09 18.26 7.64
N ARG A 134 -1.44 19.37 7.99
CA ARG A 134 0.03 19.43 8.02
C ARG A 134 0.61 18.66 9.20
N SER A 135 -0.10 18.61 10.32
CA SER A 135 0.29 17.93 11.56
C SER A 135 -0.84 16.99 12.01
N PRO A 136 -0.55 15.91 12.75
CA PRO A 136 -1.56 15.05 13.37
C PRO A 136 -2.59 15.79 14.23
#